data_AF-A0A7C4HPE1-F1
#
_entry.id   AF-A0A7C4HPE1-F1
#
_cell.length_a   1.000
_cell.length_b   1.000
_cell.length_c   1.000
_cell.angle_alpha   90.00
_cell.angle_beta   90.00
_cell.angle_gamma   90.00
#
_symmetry.space_group_name_H-M   'P 1'
#
loop_
_entity.id
_entity.type
_entity.pdbx_description
1 polymer ?
#
loop_
_entity_poly.entity_id
_entity_poly.type
_entity_poly.pdbx_seq_one_letter_code
_entity_poly.pdbx_strand_id
1 'polypeptide(L)'
;MMGAIGMIIGSPLLSSLSNRFFRGRKPALIGTAAVSLVLTSALAASPGGFSRPALMAILFGLGITTNAIVSVGFTASKELFTVRMAGAATGLINLFPFLGGGLMQMFIGGILGKAGPEGFSPQSWRLAMVTLAACAAVALAASLFVKETLGREPAGT
;
A
#
# COMPACT_ATOMS: atom_id res chain seq x y z
N MET A 1 13.47 1.71 -9.83
CA MET A 1 14.30 0.78 -9.03
C MET A 1 14.11 0.92 -7.53
N MET A 2 14.13 2.13 -6.93
CA MET A 2 14.00 2.27 -5.46
C MET A 2 12.72 1.70 -4.86
N GLY A 3 11.58 1.75 -5.56
CA GLY A 3 10.34 1.10 -5.11
C GLY A 3 10.43 -0.43 -5.02
N ALA A 4 11.18 -1.07 -5.92
CA ALA A 4 11.40 -2.53 -5.89
C ALA A 4 12.36 -2.93 -4.75
N ILE A 5 13.41 -2.13 -4.54
CA ILE A 5 14.33 -2.30 -3.40
C ILE A 5 13.57 -2.12 -2.07
N GLY A 6 12.69 -1.13 -1.99
CA GLY A 6 11.80 -0.92 -0.85
C GLY A 6 10.86 -2.10 -0.59
N MET A 7 10.36 -2.77 -1.63
CA MET A 7 9.55 -3.98 -1.46
C MET A 7 10.37 -5.17 -0.92
N ILE A 8 11.57 -5.39 -1.47
CA ILE A 8 12.45 -6.51 -1.07
C ILE A 8 12.89 -6.34 0.39
N ILE A 9 13.30 -5.13 0.77
CA ILE A 9 13.77 -4.83 2.13
C ILE A 9 12.59 -4.68 3.10
N GLY A 10 11.51 -4.04 2.65
CA GLY A 10 10.32 -3.76 3.44
C GLY A 10 9.52 -5.00 3.82
N SER A 11 9.50 -6.04 2.99
CA SER A 11 8.72 -7.27 3.26
C SER A 11 9.13 -8.00 4.55
N PRO A 12 10.42 -8.34 4.81
CA PRO A 12 10.81 -8.92 6.09
C PRO A 12 10.74 -7.92 7.25
N LEU A 13 11.02 -6.63 6.99
CA LEU A 13 10.96 -5.58 8.02
C LEU A 13 9.54 -5.37 8.54
N LEU A 14 8.55 -5.21 7.66
CA LEU A 14 7.16 -5.01 8.07
C LEU A 14 6.56 -6.27 8.69
N SER A 15 6.89 -7.44 8.16
CA SER A 15 6.46 -8.71 8.76
C SER A 15 7.01 -8.85 10.20
N SER A 16 8.29 -8.52 10.40
CA SER A 16 8.93 -8.54 11.73
C SER A 16 8.42 -7.42 12.64
N LEU A 17 8.20 -6.20 12.12
CA LEU A 17 7.74 -5.05 12.88
C LEU A 17 6.26 -5.21 13.31
N SER A 18 5.42 -5.76 12.44
CA SER A 18 4.03 -6.12 12.75
C SER A 18 3.96 -7.17 13.87
N ASN A 19 4.80 -8.21 13.79
CA ASN A 19 4.80 -9.28 14.80
C ASN A 19 5.45 -8.85 16.12
N ARG A 20 6.56 -8.10 16.08
CA ARG A 20 7.43 -7.89 17.26
C ARG A 20 7.20 -6.55 17.96
N PHE A 21 6.84 -5.49 17.23
CA PHE A 21 6.72 -4.14 17.79
C PHE A 21 5.28 -3.72 18.01
N PHE A 22 4.38 -4.05 17.07
CA PHE A 22 2.97 -3.65 17.15
C PHE A 22 2.02 -4.71 17.71
N ARG A 23 2.48 -5.97 17.88
CA ARG A 23 1.69 -7.10 18.42
C ARG A 23 0.29 -7.22 17.76
N GLY A 24 0.18 -6.83 16.50
CA GLY A 24 -1.09 -6.70 15.79
C GLY A 24 -0.90 -6.42 14.29
N ARG A 25 -1.84 -6.89 13.49
CA ARG A 25 -1.90 -6.65 12.03
C ARG A 25 -2.55 -5.31 11.73
N LYS A 26 -3.55 -4.91 12.53
CA LYS A 26 -4.28 -3.65 12.35
C LYS A 26 -3.39 -2.40 12.48
N PRO A 27 -2.58 -2.22 13.53
CA PRO A 27 -1.71 -1.04 13.64
C PRO A 27 -0.66 -0.97 12.53
N ALA A 28 -0.19 -2.11 12.01
CA ALA A 28 0.70 -2.14 10.86
C ALA A 28 0.01 -1.63 9.58
N LEU A 29 -1.22 -2.08 9.31
CA LEU A 29 -2.04 -1.63 8.18
C LEU A 29 -2.34 -0.13 8.24
N ILE A 30 -2.76 0.37 9.42
CA ILE A 30 -3.02 1.78 9.66
C ILE A 30 -1.75 2.62 9.47
N GLY A 31 -0.64 2.19 10.07
CA GLY A 31 0.65 2.88 9.98
C GLY A 31 1.14 3.01 8.54
N THR A 32 1.08 1.92 7.76
CA THR A 32 1.46 1.98 6.35
C THR A 32 0.54 2.83 5.50
N ALA A 33 -0.78 2.75 5.72
CA ALA A 33 -1.75 3.54 4.98
C ALA A 33 -1.58 5.04 5.28
N ALA A 34 -1.32 5.40 6.54
CA ALA A 34 -1.04 6.77 6.95
C ALA A 34 0.25 7.30 6.30
N VAL A 35 1.34 6.53 6.31
CA VAL A 35 2.59 6.92 5.66
C VAL A 35 2.42 7.05 4.15
N SER A 36 1.74 6.10 3.49
CA SER A 36 1.43 6.20 2.06
C SER A 36 0.61 7.45 1.73
N LEU A 37 -0.36 7.82 2.57
CA LEU A 37 -1.16 9.04 2.40
C LEU A 37 -0.29 10.31 2.52
N VAL A 38 0.60 10.38 3.52
CA VAL A 38 1.52 11.51 3.68
C VAL A 38 2.48 11.63 2.49
N LEU A 39 3.05 10.52 2.03
CA LEU A 39 3.99 10.52 0.92
C LEU A 39 3.34 10.90 -0.42
N THR A 40 2.14 10.37 -0.72
CA THR A 40 1.39 10.70 -1.93
C THR A 40 0.86 12.14 -1.92
N SER A 41 0.39 12.64 -0.77
CA SER A 41 -0.04 14.03 -0.62
C SER A 41 1.14 15.01 -0.73
N ALA A 42 2.31 14.68 -0.20
CA ALA A 42 3.53 15.47 -0.37
C ALA A 42 3.93 15.58 -1.87
N LEU A 43 3.85 14.48 -2.62
CA LEU A 43 4.09 14.49 -4.07
C LEU A 43 3.03 15.29 -4.85
N ALA A 44 1.78 15.31 -4.37
CA ALA A 44 0.71 16.11 -4.97
C ALA A 44 0.87 17.62 -4.70
N ALA A 45 1.39 18.00 -3.53
CA ALA A 45 1.54 19.39 -3.12
C ALA A 45 2.70 20.11 -3.84
N SER A 46 3.77 19.39 -4.19
CA SER A 46 4.96 20.00 -4.80
C SER A 46 5.45 19.24 -6.05
N PRO A 47 4.83 19.48 -7.23
CA PRO A 47 5.30 18.95 -8.51
C PRO A 47 6.66 19.58 -8.87
N GLY A 48 7.75 18.87 -8.60
CA GLY A 48 9.11 19.29 -8.97
C GLY A 48 9.90 20.06 -7.90
N GLY A 49 9.34 20.27 -6.70
CA GLY A 49 10.06 20.95 -5.60
C GLY A 49 11.01 20.06 -4.78
N PHE A 50 11.11 18.77 -5.12
CA PHE A 50 11.93 17.81 -4.39
C PHE A 50 13.29 17.59 -5.06
N SER A 51 14.35 17.58 -4.26
CA SER A 51 15.67 17.17 -4.71
C SER A 51 15.69 15.69 -5.10
N ARG A 52 16.63 15.28 -5.98
CA ARG A 52 16.78 13.87 -6.40
C ARG A 52 16.87 12.89 -5.21
N PRO A 53 17.61 13.18 -4.12
CA PRO A 53 17.64 12.30 -2.94
C PRO A 53 16.27 12.20 -2.24
N ALA A 54 15.53 13.29 -2.12
CA ALA A 54 14.22 13.31 -1.47
C ALA A 54 13.20 12.46 -2.27
N LEU A 55 13.20 12.57 -3.60
CA LEU A 55 12.39 11.73 -4.48
C LEU A 55 12.71 10.24 -4.30
N MET A 56 14.00 9.89 -4.19
CA MET A 56 14.42 8.50 -3.96
C MET A 56 13.92 7.97 -2.60
N ALA A 57 14.00 8.79 -1.54
CA ALA A 57 13.49 8.43 -0.22
C ALA A 57 11.96 8.26 -0.21
N ILE A 58 11.22 9.14 -0.87
CA ILE A 58 9.76 9.05 -1.00
C ILE A 58 9.37 7.78 -1.76
N LEU A 59 10.01 7.51 -2.91
CA LEU A 59 9.75 6.31 -3.72
C LEU A 59 10.09 5.02 -2.97
N PHE A 60 11.15 5.05 -2.15
CA PHE A 60 11.53 3.94 -1.28
C PHE A 60 10.47 3.70 -0.19
N GLY A 61 10.03 4.76 0.49
CA GLY A 61 8.96 4.69 1.50
C GLY A 61 7.62 4.23 0.94
N LEU A 62 7.27 4.65 -0.28
CA LEU A 62 6.11 4.13 -1.00
C LEU A 62 6.27 2.65 -1.35
N GLY A 63 7.45 2.22 -1.83
CA GLY A 63 7.73 0.80 -2.08
C GLY A 63 7.53 -0.07 -0.84
N ILE A 64 7.97 0.40 0.32
CA ILE A 64 7.76 -0.27 1.61
C ILE A 64 6.26 -0.29 1.98
N THR A 65 5.61 0.86 1.99
CA THR A 65 4.26 1.00 2.56
C THR A 65 3.15 0.46 1.66
N THR A 66 3.35 0.48 0.34
CA THR A 66 2.34 0.07 -0.63
C THR A 66 2.54 -1.37 -1.12
N ASN A 67 3.79 -1.84 -1.28
CA ASN A 67 4.05 -3.19 -1.78
C ASN A 67 4.32 -4.22 -0.68
N ALA A 68 5.03 -3.85 0.40
CA ALA A 68 5.35 -4.81 1.45
C ALA A 68 4.12 -5.18 2.29
N ILE A 69 3.15 -4.27 2.42
CA ILE A 69 1.93 -4.47 3.22
C ILE A 69 1.06 -5.64 2.70
N VAL A 70 1.17 -5.96 1.41
CA VAL A 70 0.44 -7.08 0.77
C VAL A 70 0.77 -8.41 1.47
N SER A 71 2.02 -8.61 1.90
CA SER A 71 2.44 -9.80 2.65
C SER A 71 1.74 -9.93 4.02
N VAL A 72 1.50 -8.80 4.69
CA VAL A 72 0.79 -8.73 5.96
C VAL A 72 -0.69 -9.05 5.75
N GLY A 73 -1.29 -8.54 4.67
CA GLY A 73 -2.66 -8.86 4.26
C GLY A 73 -2.87 -10.36 3.98
N PHE A 74 -1.94 -10.99 3.26
CA PHE A 74 -1.97 -12.44 3.04
C PHE A 74 -1.88 -13.23 4.34
N THR A 75 -1.02 -12.79 5.25
CA THR A 75 -0.85 -13.47 6.55
C THR A 75 -2.10 -13.33 7.41
N ALA A 76 -2.66 -12.13 7.53
CA ALA A 76 -3.90 -11.87 8.27
C ALA A 76 -5.08 -12.70 7.73
N SER A 77 -5.13 -12.91 6.42
CA SER A 77 -6.19 -13.70 5.80
C SER A 77 -6.07 -15.19 6.09
N LYS A 78 -4.84 -15.72 6.10
CA LYS A 78 -4.58 -17.10 6.52
C LYS A 78 -4.89 -17.32 8.00
N GLU A 79 -4.68 -16.31 8.84
CA GLU A 79 -5.02 -16.35 10.27
C GLU A 79 -6.55 -16.34 10.50
N LEU A 80 -7.32 -15.68 9.62
CA LEU A 80 -8.77 -15.54 9.78
C LEU A 80 -9.58 -16.78 9.34
N PHE A 81 -9.05 -17.57 8.41
CA PHE A 81 -9.75 -18.72 7.83
C PHE A 81 -9.11 -20.06 8.22
N THR A 82 -9.92 -21.06 8.59
CA THR A 82 -9.46 -22.43 8.83
C THR A 82 -8.72 -23.02 7.63
N VAL A 83 -7.71 -23.87 7.88
CA VAL A 83 -6.79 -24.47 6.89
C VAL A 83 -7.51 -25.03 5.66
N ARG A 84 -8.73 -25.57 5.81
CA ARG A 84 -9.56 -26.12 4.73
C ARG A 84 -10.02 -25.07 3.69
N MET A 85 -10.21 -23.81 4.08
CA MET A 85 -10.62 -22.70 3.19
C MET A 85 -9.49 -21.72 2.88
N ALA A 86 -8.30 -21.91 3.48
CA ALA A 86 -7.18 -20.98 3.34
C ALA A 86 -6.74 -20.81 1.87
N GLY A 87 -6.80 -21.87 1.05
CA GLY A 87 -6.49 -21.79 -0.38
C GLY A 87 -7.44 -20.89 -1.17
N ALA A 88 -8.75 -21.07 -1.00
CA ALA A 88 -9.76 -20.26 -1.69
C ALA A 88 -9.75 -18.80 -1.22
N ALA A 89 -9.63 -18.56 0.09
CA ALA A 89 -9.53 -17.22 0.65
C ALA A 89 -8.27 -16.48 0.18
N THR A 90 -7.12 -17.16 0.16
CA THR A 90 -5.85 -16.57 -0.34
C THR A 90 -5.96 -16.26 -1.84
N GLY A 91 -6.58 -17.14 -2.63
CA GLY A 91 -6.81 -16.93 -4.06
C GLY A 91 -7.66 -15.68 -4.34
N LEU A 92 -8.78 -15.53 -3.62
CA LEU A 92 -9.65 -14.36 -3.75
C LEU A 92 -8.91 -13.06 -3.41
N ILE A 93 -8.08 -13.08 -2.37
CA ILE A 93 -7.36 -11.88 -1.91
C ILE A 93 -6.23 -11.52 -2.87
N ASN A 94 -5.60 -12.50 -3.52
CA ASN A 94 -4.57 -12.26 -4.52
C ASN A 94 -5.11 -11.59 -5.80
N LEU A 95 -6.40 -11.73 -6.07
CA LEU A 95 -7.02 -11.06 -7.22
C LEU A 95 -6.94 -9.53 -7.11
N PHE A 96 -7.11 -8.98 -5.90
CA PHE A 96 -7.22 -7.53 -5.71
C PHE A 96 -5.94 -6.74 -6.01
N PRO A 97 -4.73 -7.18 -5.58
CA PRO A 97 -3.49 -6.53 -6.00
C PRO A 97 -3.28 -6.51 -7.51
N PHE A 98 -3.58 -7.61 -8.21
CA PHE A 98 -3.42 -7.68 -9.66
C PHE A 98 -4.47 -6.87 -10.41
N LEU A 99 -5.74 -7.04 -10.05
CA LEU A 99 -6.85 -6.30 -10.65
C LEU A 99 -6.72 -4.81 -10.35
N GLY A 100 -6.45 -4.46 -9.10
CA GLY A 100 -6.21 -3.08 -8.66
C GLY A 100 -5.01 -2.46 -9.37
N GLY A 101 -3.89 -3.18 -9.45
CA GLY A 101 -2.71 -2.74 -10.19
C GLY A 101 -3.01 -2.46 -11.66
N GLY A 102 -3.71 -3.37 -12.35
CA GLY A 102 -4.10 -3.21 -13.75
C GLY A 102 -5.07 -2.04 -13.99
N LEU A 103 -6.14 -1.96 -13.20
CA LEU A 103 -7.11 -0.87 -13.31
C LEU A 103 -6.49 0.48 -12.99
N MET A 104 -5.69 0.57 -11.92
CA MET A 104 -5.00 1.82 -11.55
C MET A 104 -3.97 2.22 -12.60
N GLN A 105 -3.25 1.27 -13.20
CA GLN A 105 -2.32 1.56 -14.29
C GLN A 105 -3.05 2.20 -15.49
N MET A 106 -4.21 1.65 -15.88
CA MET A 106 -5.02 2.22 -16.96
C MET A 106 -5.60 3.59 -16.59
N PHE A 107 -6.12 3.74 -15.38
CA PHE A 107 -6.77 4.97 -14.93
C PHE A 107 -5.76 6.13 -14.80
N ILE A 108 -4.64 5.87 -14.12
CA ILE A 108 -3.55 6.84 -13.97
C ILE A 108 -2.93 7.12 -15.35
N GLY A 109 -2.62 6.09 -16.15
CA GLY A 109 -2.12 6.27 -17.52
C GLY A 109 -3.02 7.16 -18.38
N GLY A 110 -4.35 6.99 -18.28
CA GLY A 110 -5.32 7.85 -18.95
C GLY A 110 -5.32 9.30 -18.45
N ILE A 111 -5.17 9.52 -17.14
CA ILE A 111 -5.05 10.88 -16.57
C ILE A 111 -3.79 11.59 -17.07
N LEU A 112 -2.65 10.89 -17.09
CA LEU A 112 -1.40 11.47 -17.55
C LEU A 112 -1.42 11.68 -19.08
N GLY A 113 -2.04 10.78 -19.84
CA GLY A 113 -2.15 10.86 -21.31
C GLY A 113 -3.05 11.99 -21.83
N LYS A 114 -3.98 12.50 -21.01
CA LYS A 114 -4.82 13.66 -21.36
C LYS A 114 -4.04 14.98 -21.48
N ALA A 115 -2.78 15.03 -21.06
CA ALA A 115 -1.93 16.22 -21.18
C ALA A 115 -1.35 16.47 -22.59
N GLY A 116 -1.63 15.58 -23.55
CA GLY A 116 -1.18 15.70 -24.93
C GLY A 116 0.13 14.95 -25.24
N PRO A 117 0.52 14.89 -26.52
CA PRO A 117 1.64 14.06 -27.00
C PRO A 117 3.03 14.54 -26.54
N GLU A 118 3.19 15.78 -26.10
CA GLU A 118 4.49 16.36 -25.69
C GLU A 118 4.81 16.28 -24.19
N GLY A 119 3.94 15.64 -23.40
CA GLY A 119 4.34 15.13 -22.11
C GLY A 119 3.71 15.80 -20.89
N PHE A 120 3.90 15.08 -19.80
CA PHE A 120 3.34 15.29 -18.47
C PHE A 120 3.24 16.75 -18.05
N SER A 121 2.05 17.34 -18.17
CA SER A 121 1.78 18.65 -17.58
C SER A 121 1.88 18.57 -16.05
N PRO A 122 2.33 19.63 -15.36
CA PRO A 122 2.30 19.67 -13.88
C PRO A 122 0.90 19.44 -13.31
N GLN A 123 -0.14 19.81 -14.05
CA GLN A 123 -1.54 19.61 -13.69
C GLN A 123 -1.96 18.13 -13.75
N SER A 124 -1.61 17.42 -14.82
CA SER A 124 -1.89 15.98 -14.95
C SER A 124 -1.10 15.16 -13.93
N TRP A 125 0.13 15.57 -13.63
CA TRP A 125 0.92 14.97 -12.54
C TRP A 125 0.23 15.15 -11.19
N ARG A 126 -0.20 16.38 -10.87
CA ARG A 126 -0.90 16.67 -9.61
C ARG A 126 -2.20 15.87 -9.50
N LEU A 127 -2.99 15.79 -10.58
CA LEU A 127 -4.23 15.00 -10.61
C LEU A 127 -3.98 13.50 -10.36
N ALA A 128 -2.92 12.94 -10.95
CA ALA A 128 -2.53 11.56 -10.71
C ALA A 128 -2.14 11.33 -9.23
N MET A 129 -1.33 12.20 -8.65
CA MET A 129 -0.89 12.08 -7.26
C MET A 129 -2.05 12.28 -6.26
N VAL A 130 -2.98 13.22 -6.54
CA VAL A 130 -4.20 13.40 -5.74
C VAL A 130 -5.09 12.16 -5.81
N THR A 131 -5.20 11.52 -6.98
CA THR A 131 -5.97 10.28 -7.13
C THR A 131 -5.37 9.16 -6.28
N LEU A 132 -4.04 9.00 -6.30
CA LEU A 132 -3.33 8.03 -5.45
C LEU A 132 -3.49 8.35 -3.96
N ALA A 133 -3.45 9.63 -3.58
CA ALA A 133 -3.69 10.07 -2.21
C ALA A 133 -5.13 9.77 -1.76
N ALA A 134 -6.12 9.97 -2.63
CA ALA A 134 -7.52 9.59 -2.34
C ALA A 134 -7.65 8.08 -2.12
N CYS A 135 -7.02 7.26 -2.95
CA CYS A 135 -6.96 5.81 -2.75
C CYS A 135 -6.29 5.44 -1.41
N ALA A 136 -5.19 6.11 -1.04
CA ALA A 136 -4.52 5.90 0.24
C ALA A 136 -5.41 6.31 1.43
N ALA A 137 -6.22 7.37 1.30
CA ALA A 137 -7.18 7.79 2.31
C ALA A 137 -8.31 6.75 2.47
N VAL A 138 -8.84 6.21 1.37
CA VAL A 138 -9.82 5.12 1.40
C VAL A 138 -9.22 3.87 2.04
N ALA A 139 -7.97 3.52 1.71
CA ALA A 139 -7.26 2.39 2.33
C ALA A 139 -7.06 2.61 3.83
N LEU A 140 -6.73 3.83 4.26
CA LEU A 140 -6.62 4.20 5.66
C LEU A 140 -7.97 4.05 6.38
N ALA A 141 -9.04 4.59 5.81
CA ALA A 141 -10.38 4.42 6.36
C ALA A 141 -10.78 2.94 6.47
N ALA A 142 -10.55 2.15 5.41
CA ALA A 142 -10.82 0.71 5.41
C ALA A 142 -9.99 -0.03 6.48
N SER A 143 -8.73 0.36 6.70
CA SER A 143 -7.85 -0.24 7.71
C SER A 143 -8.37 -0.05 9.14
N LEU A 144 -9.15 1.00 9.40
CA LEU A 144 -9.79 1.21 10.71
C LEU A 144 -10.88 0.17 11.00
N PHE A 145 -11.54 -0.34 9.95
CA PHE A 145 -12.56 -1.37 10.05
C PHE A 145 -12.00 -2.80 10.05
N VAL A 146 -10.69 -2.97 9.80
CA VAL A 146 -10.06 -4.28 9.90
C VAL A 146 -10.11 -4.76 11.36
N LYS A 147 -10.62 -5.98 11.53
CA LYS A 147 -10.69 -6.66 12.81
C LYS A 147 -9.31 -7.22 13.14
N GLU A 148 -8.85 -7.03 14.38
CA GLU A 148 -7.55 -7.52 14.82
C GLU A 148 -7.54 -9.07 14.78
N THR A 149 -6.57 -9.66 14.08
CA THR A 149 -6.40 -11.12 13.98
C THR A 149 -5.38 -11.66 14.98
N LEU A 150 -4.43 -10.83 15.43
CA LEU A 150 -3.42 -11.18 16.43
C LEU A 150 -3.91 -10.79 17.82
N GLY A 151 -4.30 -11.78 18.63
CA GLY A 151 -4.80 -11.55 20.00
C GLY A 151 -6.00 -12.40 20.41
N ARG A 152 -6.48 -13.34 19.59
CA ARG A 152 -7.26 -14.45 20.15
C ARG A 152 -6.25 -15.42 20.76
N GLU A 153 -6.10 -15.37 22.08
CA GLU A 153 -5.76 -16.59 22.83
C GLU A 153 -6.59 -17.73 22.22
N PRO A 154 -6.02 -18.92 21.97
CA PRO A 154 -6.87 -20.08 21.76
C PRO A 154 -7.81 -20.11 22.96
N ALA A 155 -9.10 -19.88 22.71
CA ALA A 155 -10.11 -20.13 23.72
C ALA A 155 -9.88 -21.58 24.14
N GLY A 156 -9.44 -21.76 25.39
CA GLY A 156 -9.05 -23.06 25.90
C GLY A 156 -10.15 -24.08 25.61
N THR A 157 -9.74 -25.21 25.06
CA THR A 157 -9.71 -26.55 25.71
C THR A 157 -9.36 -27.57 24.66
#